data_AF-A0A165E248-F1
#
_entry.id   AF-A0A165E248-F1
#
_cell.length_a   1.000
_cell.length_b   1.000
_cell.length_c   1.000
_cell.angle_alpha   90.00
_cell.angle_beta   90.00
_cell.angle_gamma   90.00
#
_symmetry.space_group_name_H-M   'P 1'
#
loop_
_entity.id
_entity.type
_entity.pdbx_description
1 polymer ?
#
loop_
_entity_poly.entity_id
_entity_poly.type
_entity_poly.pdbx_seq_one_letter_code
_entity_poly.pdbx_strand_id
1 'polypeptide(L)'
;MPLNYSKWDKLELSDDSDIEGHPNVDKKSLIRWKQRDIHERREVRKHKMNELDEEIKTSNILLPRIAALISAVSTNGPKEFSSLTERLKTQPSADGPAELPGAPKPPSYDEMILQLLYKVWGDVKDNSGVDVQDQEKLEKALVKELKGHEQKLGERVKECQEELKTLEEESHAKITSDDIHEGWDSKDVEIAPSAPPPKHKKAHKTTETTIETLNSPKPVDLPRAPEVKRGGEETSGYEADEADDDDDEEDGEDLPTLTPDLLQFSRIGVGKYAESYQFLQKNKSVLGPGALDALFMAGYQAQLKKDSKYALACIHQALLLQYCEKLGKDGIALFFQRMSSGNQKAQAVFMKDVNDTYTLMKQRVEATRAEESEGRETIQLQVENGVNSISFNIPEGPPPPDDRPLEISFEGVEEGEQPDLEEIRAWLKRRWAIWQGFTPKLRKALESKSLERVNKVLEDMSVEEAEKVVADMQEGGILNFAEEGIRDETPAGKAAREAGASASA
;
A
#
# COMPACT_ATOMS: atom_id res chain seq x y z
N MET A 1 -20.72 61.18 -9.53
CA MET A 1 -20.05 59.85 -9.54
C MET A 1 -19.05 59.86 -10.68
N PRO A 2 -17.75 59.72 -10.46
CA PRO A 2 -16.81 59.62 -11.57
C PRO A 2 -16.89 58.18 -12.12
N LEU A 3 -17.83 57.95 -13.03
CA LEU A 3 -17.97 56.70 -13.79
C LEU A 3 -16.99 56.76 -14.98
N ASN A 4 -15.68 56.75 -14.71
CA ASN A 4 -14.68 56.69 -15.77
C ASN A 4 -14.31 55.23 -16.05
N TYR A 5 -14.74 54.73 -17.20
CA TYR A 5 -14.44 53.39 -17.70
C TYR A 5 -13.31 53.35 -18.73
N SER A 6 -12.62 54.48 -18.97
CA SER A 6 -11.56 54.60 -19.97
C SER A 6 -10.37 53.66 -19.75
N LYS A 7 -10.23 53.09 -18.55
CA LYS A 7 -9.29 52.00 -18.29
C LYS A 7 -9.47 50.83 -19.28
N TRP A 8 -10.71 50.48 -19.62
CA TRP A 8 -11.02 49.32 -20.46
C TRP A 8 -10.99 49.62 -21.96
N ASP A 9 -10.86 50.88 -22.37
CA ASP A 9 -10.65 51.25 -23.79
C ASP A 9 -9.30 50.73 -24.34
N LYS A 10 -8.40 50.32 -23.45
CA LYS A 10 -7.02 49.89 -23.74
C LYS A 10 -6.86 48.37 -23.83
N LEU A 11 -7.94 47.58 -23.84
CA LEU A 11 -7.86 46.12 -23.92
C LEU A 11 -7.37 45.66 -25.30
N GLU A 12 -6.34 44.81 -25.33
CA GLU A 12 -5.85 44.18 -26.56
C GLU A 12 -6.13 42.66 -26.55
N LEU A 13 -7.19 42.28 -27.24
CA LEU A 13 -7.62 40.89 -27.43
C LEU A 13 -6.94 40.30 -28.66
N SER A 14 -6.19 39.21 -28.48
CA SER A 14 -5.50 38.51 -29.56
C SER A 14 -6.43 37.60 -30.39
N ASP A 15 -7.50 37.09 -29.79
CA ASP A 15 -8.55 36.27 -30.43
C ASP A 15 -9.88 37.03 -30.48
N ASP A 16 -9.86 38.22 -31.06
CA ASP A 16 -11.07 39.02 -31.27
C ASP A 16 -11.86 38.48 -32.47
N SER A 17 -12.95 37.74 -32.16
CA SER A 17 -13.84 37.20 -33.17
C SER A 17 -14.65 38.27 -33.90
N ASP A 18 -14.74 39.49 -33.37
CA ASP A 18 -15.55 40.58 -33.94
C ASP A 18 -14.74 41.49 -34.85
N ILE A 19 -13.50 41.11 -35.20
CA ILE A 19 -12.71 41.85 -36.16
C ILE A 19 -13.44 41.96 -37.51
N GLU A 20 -13.73 43.20 -37.90
CA GLU A 20 -14.33 43.53 -39.19
C GLU A 20 -13.33 43.21 -40.30
N GLY A 21 -13.54 42.08 -40.97
CA GLY A 21 -12.77 41.68 -42.13
C GLY A 21 -13.28 42.34 -43.41
N HIS A 22 -12.42 42.46 -44.41
CA HIS A 22 -12.88 42.78 -45.76
C HIS A 22 -13.58 41.55 -46.37
N PRO A 23 -14.66 41.70 -47.17
CA PRO A 23 -15.36 40.57 -47.80
C PRO A 23 -14.50 39.60 -48.63
N ASN A 24 -13.29 40.02 -49.03
CA ASN A 24 -12.34 39.23 -49.82
C ASN A 24 -11.23 38.58 -48.98
N VAL A 25 -11.20 38.80 -47.67
CA VAL A 25 -10.17 38.24 -46.77
C VAL A 25 -10.82 37.17 -45.90
N ASP A 26 -10.23 35.98 -45.87
CA ASP A 26 -10.69 34.93 -44.96
C ASP A 26 -10.46 35.35 -43.51
N LYS A 27 -11.57 35.58 -42.80
CA LYS A 27 -11.59 36.01 -41.40
C LYS A 27 -10.78 35.08 -40.49
N LYS A 28 -10.79 33.76 -40.72
CA LYS A 28 -10.05 32.80 -39.88
C LYS A 28 -8.54 32.96 -40.02
N SER A 29 -8.05 33.10 -41.25
CA SER A 29 -6.62 33.33 -41.49
C SER A 29 -6.17 34.71 -40.99
N LEU A 30 -7.01 35.74 -41.12
CA LEU A 30 -6.76 37.09 -40.62
C LEU A 30 -6.59 37.11 -39.09
N ILE A 31 -7.49 36.46 -38.35
CA ILE A 31 -7.42 36.38 -36.88
C ILE A 31 -6.12 35.71 -36.44
N ARG A 32 -5.78 34.54 -37.01
CA ARG A 32 -4.53 33.84 -36.68
C ARG A 32 -3.27 34.64 -37.01
N TRP A 33 -3.29 35.37 -38.13
CA TRP A 33 -2.18 36.23 -38.51
C TRP A 33 -2.02 37.39 -37.52
N LYS A 34 -3.11 38.06 -37.16
CA LYS A 34 -3.11 39.15 -36.18
C LYS A 34 -2.68 38.66 -34.80
N GLN A 35 -3.14 37.49 -34.38
CA GLN A 35 -2.68 36.83 -33.15
C GLN A 35 -1.16 36.65 -33.16
N ARG A 36 -0.60 36.06 -34.23
CA ARG A 36 0.85 35.88 -34.36
C ARG A 36 1.61 37.21 -34.34
N ASP A 37 1.16 38.21 -35.10
CA ASP A 37 1.78 39.53 -35.14
C ASP A 37 1.76 40.23 -33.77
N ILE A 38 0.66 40.10 -33.02
CA ILE A 38 0.58 40.62 -31.64
C ILE A 38 1.56 39.90 -30.72
N HIS A 39 1.62 38.56 -30.76
CA HIS A 39 2.57 37.80 -29.94
C HIS A 39 4.03 38.11 -30.32
N GLU A 40 4.35 38.15 -31.61
CA GLU A 40 5.69 38.47 -32.11
C GLU A 40 6.11 39.88 -31.67
N ARG A 41 5.25 40.89 -31.82
CA ARG A 41 5.55 42.25 -31.33
C ARG A 41 5.73 42.31 -29.82
N ARG A 42 4.99 41.51 -29.05
CA ARG A 42 5.14 41.43 -27.58
C ARG A 42 6.45 40.76 -27.21
N GLU A 43 6.79 39.65 -27.84
CA GLU A 43 8.06 38.95 -27.62
C GLU A 43 9.24 39.84 -27.98
N VAL A 44 9.22 40.50 -29.15
CA VAL A 44 10.25 41.45 -29.56
C VAL A 44 10.39 42.60 -28.55
N ARG A 45 9.27 43.17 -28.08
CA ARG A 45 9.31 44.22 -27.06
C ARG A 45 9.91 43.73 -25.76
N LYS A 46 9.46 42.56 -25.27
CA LYS A 46 9.95 41.95 -24.03
C LYS A 46 11.44 41.64 -24.11
N HIS A 47 11.89 41.09 -25.24
CA HIS A 47 13.31 40.85 -25.50
C HIS A 47 14.11 42.16 -25.48
N LYS A 48 13.63 43.20 -26.17
CA LYS A 48 14.30 44.52 -26.17
C LYS A 48 14.35 45.15 -24.77
N MET A 49 13.27 45.04 -23.99
CA MET A 49 13.25 45.53 -22.61
C MET A 49 14.28 44.80 -21.74
N ASN A 50 14.36 43.47 -21.85
CA ASN A 50 15.34 42.67 -21.11
C ASN A 50 16.78 43.01 -21.54
N GLU A 51 17.04 43.13 -22.85
CA GLU A 51 18.35 43.51 -23.39
C GLU A 51 18.80 44.88 -22.86
N LEU A 52 17.91 45.88 -22.88
CA LEU A 52 18.20 47.21 -22.34
C LEU A 52 18.44 47.19 -20.82
N ASP A 53 17.65 46.43 -20.07
CA ASP A 53 17.82 46.29 -18.61
C ASP A 53 19.16 45.62 -18.25
N GLU A 54 19.55 44.59 -18.99
CA GLU A 54 20.85 43.94 -18.85
C GLU A 54 22.00 44.88 -19.24
N GLU A 55 21.87 45.63 -20.34
CA GLU A 55 22.87 46.63 -20.75
C GLU A 55 23.04 47.72 -19.67
N ILE A 56 21.95 48.18 -19.06
CA ILE A 56 21.99 49.15 -17.95
C ILE A 56 22.68 48.53 -16.73
N LYS A 57 22.31 47.30 -16.34
CA LYS A 57 22.92 46.59 -15.20
C LYS A 57 24.42 46.41 -15.39
N THR A 58 24.85 45.97 -16.57
CA THR A 58 26.26 45.77 -16.89
C THR A 58 27.01 47.09 -16.92
N SER A 59 26.46 48.13 -17.56
CA SER A 59 27.06 49.47 -17.61
C SER A 59 27.18 50.11 -16.22
N ASN A 60 26.20 49.92 -15.34
CA ASN A 60 26.25 50.40 -13.94
C ASN A 60 27.38 49.73 -13.12
N ILE A 61 27.81 48.54 -13.49
CA ILE A 61 28.96 47.85 -12.88
C ILE A 61 30.28 48.34 -13.50
N LEU A 62 30.29 48.61 -14.81
CA LEU A 62 31.49 49.05 -15.54
C LEU A 62 31.87 50.50 -15.24
N LEU A 63 30.90 51.42 -15.16
CA LEU A 63 31.13 52.84 -14.87
C LEU A 63 32.00 53.09 -13.62
N PRO A 64 31.68 52.56 -12.42
CA PRO A 64 32.52 52.77 -11.25
C PRO A 64 33.91 52.13 -11.38
N ARG A 65 34.04 51.03 -12.13
CA ARG A 65 35.34 50.39 -12.40
C ARG A 65 36.21 51.27 -13.33
N ILE A 66 35.60 51.90 -14.33
CA ILE A 66 36.28 52.85 -15.22
C ILE A 66 36.66 54.12 -14.43
N ALA A 67 35.79 54.65 -13.58
CA ALA A 67 36.09 55.79 -12.72
C ALA A 67 37.28 55.49 -11.77
N ALA A 68 37.30 54.29 -11.17
CA ALA A 68 38.41 53.83 -10.33
C ALA A 68 39.71 53.73 -11.15
N LEU A 69 39.65 53.19 -12.38
CA LEU A 69 40.79 53.14 -13.30
C LEU A 69 41.31 54.54 -13.64
N ILE A 70 40.44 55.49 -13.96
CA ILE A 70 40.81 56.87 -14.24
C ILE A 70 41.56 57.48 -13.05
N SER A 71 41.07 57.25 -11.82
CA SER A 71 41.71 57.74 -10.60
C SER A 71 43.09 57.11 -10.34
N ALA A 72 43.22 55.80 -10.61
CA ALA A 72 44.48 55.06 -10.44
C ALA A 72 45.54 55.53 -11.44
N VAL A 73 45.17 55.67 -12.72
CA VAL A 73 46.09 56.15 -13.78
C VAL A 73 46.50 57.60 -13.53
N SER A 74 45.60 58.44 -13.01
CA SER A 74 45.92 59.83 -12.67
C SER A 74 46.80 59.97 -11.42
N THR A 75 46.92 58.94 -10.57
CA THR A 75 47.67 59.01 -9.31
C THR A 75 49.05 58.35 -9.44
N ASN A 76 49.13 57.17 -10.05
CA ASN A 76 50.38 56.42 -10.16
C ASN A 76 50.92 56.36 -11.62
N GLY A 77 50.28 57.08 -12.55
CA GLY A 77 50.76 57.28 -13.92
C GLY A 77 50.46 56.12 -14.89
N PRO A 78 51.07 56.13 -16.09
CA PRO A 78 50.75 55.20 -17.18
C PRO A 78 51.17 53.75 -16.91
N LYS A 79 52.00 53.49 -15.88
CA LYS A 79 52.40 52.13 -15.49
C LYS A 79 51.23 51.32 -14.93
N GLU A 80 50.30 51.96 -14.22
CA GLU A 80 49.09 51.30 -13.72
C GLU A 80 48.23 50.77 -14.85
N PHE A 81 48.08 51.56 -15.92
CA PHE A 81 47.31 51.17 -17.10
C PHE A 81 47.86 49.86 -17.70
N SER A 82 49.18 49.79 -17.91
CA SER A 82 49.84 48.57 -18.40
C SER A 82 49.72 47.41 -17.43
N SER A 83 49.93 47.64 -16.13
CA SER A 83 49.84 46.60 -15.10
C SER A 83 48.44 46.03 -14.97
N LEU A 84 47.40 46.87 -15.07
CA LEU A 84 46.01 46.44 -15.05
C LEU A 84 45.69 45.63 -16.30
N THR A 85 46.14 46.08 -17.47
CA THR A 85 45.94 45.36 -18.73
C THR A 85 46.57 43.95 -18.67
N GLU A 86 47.78 43.83 -18.12
CA GLU A 86 48.43 42.53 -17.92
C GLU A 86 47.73 41.67 -16.87
N ARG A 87 47.26 42.28 -15.78
CA ARG A 87 46.50 41.58 -14.73
C ARG A 87 45.20 41.01 -15.28
N LEU A 88 44.40 41.81 -15.99
CA LEU A 88 43.14 41.36 -16.58
C LEU A 88 43.35 40.29 -17.65
N LYS A 89 44.49 40.32 -18.36
CA LYS A 89 44.87 39.31 -19.34
C LYS A 89 45.27 37.97 -18.71
N THR A 90 45.92 38.00 -17.55
CA THR A 90 46.49 36.81 -16.89
C THR A 90 45.57 36.21 -15.83
N GLN A 91 44.75 37.04 -15.20
CA GLN A 91 43.82 36.67 -14.13
C GLN A 91 42.48 37.40 -14.31
N PRO A 92 41.69 37.04 -15.34
CA PRO A 92 40.34 37.58 -15.49
C PRO A 92 39.42 37.05 -14.38
N SER A 93 38.62 37.92 -13.78
CA SER A 93 37.54 37.49 -12.89
C SER A 93 36.49 36.68 -13.66
N ALA A 94 35.88 35.71 -12.97
CA ALA A 94 34.77 34.92 -13.48
C ALA A 94 33.42 35.68 -13.44
N ASP A 95 33.38 36.86 -12.82
CA ASP A 95 32.16 37.67 -12.73
C ASP A 95 31.78 38.24 -14.09
N GLY A 96 30.56 37.96 -14.53
CA GLY A 96 30.00 38.45 -15.78
C GLY A 96 28.49 38.64 -15.71
N PRO A 97 27.90 39.18 -16.79
CA PRO A 97 26.46 39.27 -16.93
C PRO A 97 25.80 37.89 -16.81
N ALA A 98 24.52 37.84 -16.42
CA ALA A 98 23.78 36.58 -16.31
C ALA A 98 23.72 35.86 -17.66
N GLU A 99 23.83 34.53 -17.63
CA GLU A 99 23.73 33.71 -18.84
C GLU A 99 22.26 33.66 -19.30
N LEU A 100 21.97 34.15 -20.52
CA LEU A 100 20.66 33.94 -21.12
C LEU A 100 20.53 32.50 -21.64
N PRO A 101 19.41 31.82 -21.39
CA PRO A 101 19.19 30.46 -21.85
C PRO A 101 19.22 30.39 -23.38
N GLY A 102 20.20 29.66 -23.93
CA GLY A 102 20.37 29.44 -25.37
C GLY A 102 21.27 30.44 -26.10
N ALA A 103 21.83 31.43 -25.41
CA ALA A 103 22.80 32.38 -25.98
C ALA A 103 24.26 31.95 -25.70
N PRO A 104 25.22 32.36 -26.54
CA PRO A 104 26.64 32.23 -26.21
C PRO A 104 26.95 32.92 -24.88
N LYS A 105 27.86 32.34 -24.09
CA LYS A 105 28.26 32.89 -22.79
C LYS A 105 28.71 34.36 -22.95
N PRO A 106 28.12 35.32 -22.22
CA PRO A 106 28.51 36.72 -22.33
C PRO A 106 29.96 36.90 -21.83
N PRO A 107 30.71 37.87 -22.39
CA PRO A 107 32.06 38.17 -21.91
C PRO A 107 32.02 38.62 -20.44
N SER A 108 33.07 38.32 -19.68
CA SER A 108 33.17 38.75 -18.29
C SER A 108 33.30 40.27 -18.19
N TYR A 109 33.00 40.85 -17.02
CA TYR A 109 33.18 42.30 -16.81
C TYR A 109 34.63 42.73 -17.03
N ASP A 110 35.56 41.87 -16.65
CA ASP A 110 37.00 42.11 -16.78
C ASP A 110 37.45 42.01 -18.24
N GLU A 111 36.88 41.09 -19.03
CA GLU A 111 37.10 41.02 -20.48
C GLU A 111 36.56 42.26 -21.19
N MET A 112 35.39 42.78 -20.80
CA MET A 112 34.84 44.02 -21.35
C MET A 112 35.74 45.23 -21.05
N ILE A 113 36.28 45.33 -19.83
CA ILE A 113 37.24 46.38 -19.46
C ILE A 113 38.55 46.21 -20.24
N LEU A 114 39.03 44.99 -20.42
CA LEU A 114 40.24 44.72 -21.21
C LEU A 114 40.07 45.14 -22.67
N GLN A 115 38.92 44.86 -23.29
CA GLN A 115 38.61 45.34 -24.64
C GLN A 115 38.57 46.88 -24.70
N LEU A 116 38.01 47.53 -23.68
CA LEU A 116 38.03 48.99 -23.56
C LEU A 116 39.47 49.52 -23.46
N LEU A 117 40.33 48.90 -22.65
CA LEU A 117 41.74 49.28 -22.50
C LEU A 117 42.49 49.18 -23.83
N TYR A 118 42.28 48.12 -24.62
CA TYR A 118 42.87 47.99 -25.95
C TYR A 118 42.37 49.06 -26.92
N LYS A 119 41.08 49.39 -26.86
CA LYS A 119 40.51 50.46 -27.68
C LYS A 119 41.10 51.82 -27.32
N VAL A 120 41.17 52.15 -26.03
CA VAL A 120 41.80 53.38 -25.52
C VAL A 120 43.26 53.48 -25.96
N TRP A 121 44.02 52.38 -25.87
CA TRP A 121 45.41 52.36 -26.32
C TRP A 121 45.54 52.58 -27.83
N GLY A 122 44.64 51.99 -28.62
CA GLY A 122 44.52 52.25 -30.06
C GLY A 122 44.22 53.71 -30.36
N ASP A 123 43.18 54.27 -29.73
CA ASP A 123 42.76 55.68 -29.90
C ASP A 123 43.89 56.67 -29.54
N VAL A 124 44.64 56.40 -28.46
CA VAL A 124 45.81 57.23 -28.08
C VAL A 124 46.94 57.13 -29.10
N LYS A 125 47.20 55.95 -29.65
CA LYS A 125 48.23 55.72 -30.67
C LYS A 125 47.88 56.39 -31.99
N ASP A 126 46.62 56.31 -32.41
CA ASP A 126 46.12 56.86 -33.66
C ASP A 126 46.05 58.40 -33.60
N ASN A 127 45.84 58.98 -32.42
CA ASN A 127 45.95 60.42 -32.16
C ASN A 127 47.40 60.98 -32.18
N SER A 128 48.37 60.22 -32.73
CA SER A 128 49.64 60.57 -33.44
C SER A 128 50.53 61.74 -32.96
N GLY A 129 50.27 62.35 -31.80
CA GLY A 129 51.03 63.49 -31.26
C GLY A 129 51.68 63.23 -29.90
N VAL A 130 51.55 62.01 -29.38
CA VAL A 130 52.04 61.62 -28.06
C VAL A 130 53.23 60.68 -28.25
N ASP A 131 54.43 61.16 -27.93
CA ASP A 131 55.62 60.31 -27.87
C ASP A 131 55.46 59.34 -26.68
N VAL A 132 55.59 58.04 -26.94
CA VAL A 132 55.48 56.97 -25.93
C VAL A 132 56.55 57.13 -24.84
N GLN A 133 57.61 57.89 -25.13
CA GLN A 133 58.68 58.21 -24.17
C GLN A 133 58.27 59.30 -23.16
N ASP A 134 57.31 60.17 -23.48
CA ASP A 134 56.83 61.25 -22.61
C ASP A 134 55.72 60.76 -21.68
N GLN A 135 56.11 60.26 -20.49
CA GLN A 135 55.17 59.69 -19.50
C GLN A 135 54.03 60.65 -19.11
N GLU A 136 54.30 61.95 -18.97
CA GLU A 136 53.30 62.94 -18.56
C GLU A 136 52.27 63.24 -19.66
N LYS A 137 52.69 63.27 -20.93
CA LYS A 137 51.78 63.46 -22.06
C LYS A 137 50.94 62.20 -22.31
N LEU A 138 51.55 61.03 -22.14
CA LEU A 138 50.88 59.74 -22.26
C LEU A 138 49.79 59.58 -21.19
N GLU A 139 50.08 59.93 -19.94
CA GLU A 139 49.08 59.92 -18.86
C GLU A 139 47.89 60.83 -19.18
N LYS A 140 48.15 62.08 -19.56
CA LYS A 140 47.10 63.04 -19.92
C LYS A 140 46.24 62.55 -21.09
N ALA A 141 46.85 61.90 -22.08
CA ALA A 141 46.13 61.31 -23.21
C ALA A 141 45.26 60.13 -22.79
N LEU A 142 45.81 59.19 -22.01
CA LEU A 142 45.06 58.02 -21.50
C LEU A 142 43.88 58.44 -20.62
N VAL A 143 44.09 59.38 -19.70
CA VAL A 143 43.03 59.90 -18.83
C VAL A 143 41.95 60.62 -19.64
N LYS A 144 42.33 61.38 -20.68
CA LYS A 144 41.38 62.07 -21.55
C LYS A 144 40.51 61.08 -22.32
N GLU A 145 41.11 60.06 -22.93
CA GLU A 145 40.37 59.04 -23.68
C GLU A 145 39.48 58.20 -22.76
N LEU A 146 40.00 57.76 -21.59
CA LEU A 146 39.20 57.03 -20.60
C LEU A 146 37.98 57.84 -20.12
N LYS A 147 38.15 59.13 -19.82
CA LYS A 147 37.03 60.03 -19.49
C LYS A 147 36.04 60.19 -20.66
N GLY A 148 36.54 60.23 -21.89
CA GLY A 148 35.69 60.27 -23.09
C GLY A 148 34.83 59.01 -23.23
N HIS A 149 35.40 57.83 -22.98
CA HIS A 149 34.65 56.56 -23.00
C HIS A 149 33.70 56.43 -21.79
N GLU A 150 34.10 56.88 -20.60
CA GLU A 150 33.22 56.96 -19.42
C GLU A 150 31.99 57.83 -19.70
N GLN A 151 32.18 59.01 -20.30
CA GLN A 151 31.08 59.90 -20.66
C GLN A 151 30.16 59.27 -21.71
N LYS A 152 30.71 58.68 -22.78
CA LYS A 152 29.92 58.00 -23.82
C LYS A 152 29.10 56.84 -23.25
N LEU A 153 29.69 56.05 -22.35
CA LEU A 153 28.99 54.95 -21.68
C LEU A 153 27.87 55.50 -20.79
N GLY A 154 28.12 56.60 -20.06
CA GLY A 154 27.09 57.27 -19.25
C GLY A 154 25.95 57.87 -20.08
N GLU A 155 26.24 58.43 -21.25
CA GLU A 155 25.23 58.91 -22.21
C GLU A 155 24.40 57.74 -22.75
N ARG A 156 25.05 56.64 -23.17
CA ARG A 156 24.38 55.42 -23.61
C ARG A 156 23.45 54.84 -22.55
N VAL A 157 23.85 54.84 -21.27
CA VAL A 157 22.99 54.39 -20.16
C VAL A 157 21.73 55.25 -20.04
N LYS A 158 21.85 56.57 -20.21
CA LYS A 158 20.68 57.47 -20.17
C LYS A 158 19.74 57.20 -21.34
N GLU A 159 20.27 57.05 -22.55
CA GLU A 159 19.49 56.66 -23.73
C GLU A 159 18.77 55.32 -23.51
N CYS A 160 19.47 54.31 -22.97
CA CYS A 160 18.85 53.02 -22.63
C CYS A 160 17.71 53.18 -21.62
N GLN A 161 17.87 54.02 -20.60
CA GLN A 161 16.85 54.25 -19.59
C GLN A 161 15.63 54.98 -20.14
N GLU A 162 15.84 55.93 -21.06
CA GLU A 162 14.75 56.62 -21.75
C GLU A 162 14.00 55.65 -22.68
N GLU A 163 14.72 54.86 -23.48
CA GLU A 163 14.12 53.81 -24.31
C GLU A 163 13.35 52.78 -23.47
N LEU A 164 13.93 52.29 -22.38
CA LEU A 164 13.29 51.33 -21.49
C LEU A 164 11.98 51.90 -20.93
N LYS A 165 11.98 53.15 -20.45
CA LYS A 165 10.75 53.82 -19.99
C LYS A 165 9.70 53.94 -21.09
N THR A 166 10.09 54.31 -22.30
CA THR A 166 9.12 54.37 -23.42
C THR A 166 8.51 53.00 -23.73
N LEU A 167 9.31 51.93 -23.70
CA LEU A 167 8.82 50.57 -23.93
C LEU A 167 7.94 50.06 -22.77
N GLU A 168 8.23 50.44 -21.53
CA GLU A 168 7.38 50.18 -20.36
C GLU A 168 6.05 50.93 -20.44
N GLU A 169 6.07 52.19 -20.87
CA GLU A 169 4.85 52.97 -21.09
C GLU A 169 4.01 52.35 -22.22
N GLU A 170 4.63 51.88 -23.30
CA GLU A 170 3.96 51.15 -24.38
C GLU A 170 3.39 49.79 -23.94
N SER A 171 4.10 49.07 -23.07
CA SER A 171 3.62 47.78 -22.56
C SER A 171 2.41 47.97 -21.65
N HIS A 172 2.44 48.97 -20.77
CA HIS A 172 1.32 49.34 -19.89
C HIS A 172 0.21 50.14 -20.60
N ALA A 173 0.45 50.61 -21.83
CA ALA A 173 -0.56 51.31 -22.61
C ALA A 173 -1.73 50.38 -22.99
N LYS A 174 -1.49 49.06 -23.05
CA LYS A 174 -2.50 48.05 -23.39
C LYS A 174 -2.64 47.03 -22.27
N ILE A 175 -3.88 46.69 -21.93
CA ILE A 175 -4.16 45.61 -20.98
C ILE A 175 -4.20 44.30 -21.78
N THR A 176 -3.33 43.38 -21.44
CA THR A 176 -3.17 42.09 -22.10
C THR A 176 -3.60 40.93 -21.19
N SER A 177 -3.65 39.72 -21.73
CA SER A 177 -3.90 38.49 -20.96
C SER A 177 -2.87 38.28 -19.85
N ASP A 178 -1.62 38.70 -20.08
CA ASP A 178 -0.52 38.48 -19.14
C ASP A 178 -0.63 39.38 -17.90
N ASP A 179 -1.35 40.51 -18.04
CA ASP A 179 -1.68 41.41 -16.94
C ASP A 179 -2.87 40.90 -16.09
N ILE A 180 -3.57 39.87 -16.56
CA ILE A 180 -4.69 39.25 -15.84
C ILE A 180 -4.13 38.10 -15.00
N HIS A 181 -4.19 38.26 -13.68
CA HIS A 181 -3.76 37.23 -12.75
C HIS A 181 -4.91 36.30 -12.36
N GLU A 182 -4.60 35.00 -12.26
CA GLU A 182 -5.52 34.01 -11.71
C GLU A 182 -5.60 34.18 -10.19
N GLY A 183 -6.78 34.57 -9.68
CA GLY A 183 -6.98 34.73 -8.23
C GLY A 183 -7.30 33.43 -7.49
N TRP A 184 -7.86 32.44 -8.19
CA TRP A 184 -8.24 31.14 -7.66
C TRP A 184 -8.29 30.13 -8.81
N ASP A 185 -7.54 29.05 -8.70
CA ASP A 185 -7.61 27.88 -9.60
C ASP A 185 -7.83 26.63 -8.73
N SER A 186 -8.97 25.97 -8.91
CA SER A 186 -9.28 24.71 -8.26
C SER A 186 -9.59 23.69 -9.34
N LYS A 187 -8.77 22.64 -9.36
CA LYS A 187 -8.92 21.50 -10.26
C LYS A 187 -9.23 20.28 -9.41
N ASP A 188 -10.52 20.06 -9.19
CA ASP A 188 -10.99 18.81 -8.58
C ASP A 188 -11.13 17.78 -9.69
N VAL A 189 -10.10 16.94 -9.83
CA VAL A 189 -10.18 15.71 -10.61
C VAL A 189 -10.59 14.62 -9.62
N GLU A 190 -11.76 14.03 -9.82
CA GLU A 190 -12.18 12.81 -9.11
C GLU A 190 -11.29 11.64 -9.52
N ILE A 191 -10.09 11.58 -8.97
CA ILE A 191 -9.22 10.41 -9.04
C ILE A 191 -9.76 9.46 -7.97
N ALA A 192 -10.39 8.36 -8.41
CA ALA A 192 -10.75 7.28 -7.51
C ALA A 192 -9.53 6.95 -6.62
N PRO A 193 -9.68 6.85 -5.28
CA PRO A 193 -8.55 6.73 -4.38
C PRO A 193 -7.70 5.55 -4.84
N SER A 194 -6.46 5.84 -5.27
CA SER A 194 -5.46 4.81 -5.48
C SER A 194 -5.36 4.07 -4.16
N ALA A 195 -5.68 2.78 -4.17
CA ALA A 195 -5.47 1.92 -3.03
C ALA A 195 -4.06 2.19 -2.47
N PRO A 196 -3.89 2.32 -1.15
CA PRO A 196 -2.58 2.52 -0.56
C PRO A 196 -1.65 1.39 -1.04
N PRO A 197 -0.38 1.69 -1.39
CA PRO A 197 0.54 0.66 -1.84
C PRO A 197 0.61 -0.45 -0.78
N PRO A 198 0.57 -1.74 -1.18
CA PRO A 198 0.55 -2.84 -0.25
C PRO A 198 1.79 -2.75 0.66
N LYS A 199 1.56 -2.63 1.97
CA LYS A 199 2.60 -2.80 2.97
C LYS A 199 3.21 -4.18 2.73
N HIS A 200 4.50 -4.24 2.39
CA HIS A 200 5.25 -5.48 2.30
C HIS A 200 5.20 -6.21 3.66
N LYS A 201 4.25 -7.15 3.82
CA LYS A 201 4.40 -8.22 4.81
C LYS A 201 5.57 -9.09 4.33
N LYS A 202 6.59 -9.23 5.18
CA LYS A 202 7.76 -10.08 4.93
C LYS A 202 7.26 -11.49 4.60
N ALA A 203 7.59 -11.98 3.41
CA ALA A 203 7.34 -13.35 3.04
C ALA A 203 8.13 -14.28 3.97
N HIS A 204 7.41 -15.03 4.81
CA HIS A 204 7.98 -16.23 5.43
C HIS A 204 8.23 -17.25 4.32
N LYS A 205 9.46 -17.77 4.33
CA LYS A 205 9.96 -18.77 3.39
C LYS A 205 9.33 -20.11 3.74
N THR A 206 8.30 -20.54 3.01
CA THR A 206 7.77 -21.91 3.11
C THR A 206 8.64 -22.85 2.30
N THR A 207 9.17 -23.87 2.98
CA THR A 207 9.89 -25.01 2.41
C THR A 207 8.93 -25.89 1.60
N GLU A 208 9.14 -26.02 0.30
CA GLU A 208 8.45 -27.02 -0.53
C GLU A 208 9.00 -28.42 -0.23
N THR A 209 8.14 -29.33 0.24
CA THR A 209 8.37 -30.77 0.15
C THR A 209 7.86 -31.25 -1.21
N THR A 210 8.80 -31.58 -2.09
CA THR A 210 8.55 -32.21 -3.39
C THR A 210 7.98 -33.61 -3.20
N ILE A 211 6.74 -33.84 -3.64
CA ILE A 211 6.18 -35.18 -3.87
C ILE A 211 6.04 -35.35 -5.38
N GLU A 212 6.95 -36.13 -5.98
CA GLU A 212 6.92 -36.45 -7.41
C GLU A 212 5.74 -37.39 -7.71
N THR A 213 4.83 -36.98 -8.59
CA THR A 213 3.81 -37.87 -9.15
C THR A 213 3.97 -37.96 -10.68
N LEU A 214 4.18 -39.19 -11.14
CA LEU A 214 4.45 -39.61 -12.51
C LEU A 214 3.24 -39.37 -13.43
N ASN A 215 3.29 -38.33 -14.27
CA ASN A 215 2.87 -38.33 -15.69
C ASN A 215 2.82 -36.89 -16.22
N SER A 216 3.81 -36.53 -17.03
CA SER A 216 3.78 -35.35 -17.90
C SER A 216 3.66 -35.79 -19.36
N PRO A 217 2.88 -35.07 -20.18
CA PRO A 217 3.31 -34.79 -21.54
C PRO A 217 3.50 -33.27 -21.74
N LYS A 218 4.78 -32.88 -21.74
CA LYS A 218 5.46 -31.78 -22.46
C LYS A 218 4.70 -30.48 -22.76
N PRO A 219 5.15 -29.34 -22.20
CA PRO A 219 5.00 -28.02 -22.81
C PRO A 219 6.14 -27.75 -23.82
N VAL A 220 5.82 -27.02 -24.88
CA VAL A 220 6.74 -26.59 -25.95
C VAL A 220 7.30 -25.20 -25.60
N ASP A 221 8.57 -25.01 -25.93
CA ASP A 221 9.46 -23.89 -25.58
C ASP A 221 8.99 -22.45 -25.91
N LEU A 222 9.20 -21.57 -24.91
CA LEU A 222 9.75 -20.20 -24.86
C LEU A 222 10.11 -19.44 -26.17
N PRO A 223 10.08 -18.08 -26.17
CA PRO A 223 11.25 -17.32 -25.66
C PRO A 223 10.94 -16.12 -24.74
N ARG A 224 11.98 -15.86 -23.93
CA ARG A 224 12.23 -14.92 -22.84
C ARG A 224 12.73 -13.55 -23.31
N ALA A 225 12.48 -12.49 -22.52
CA ALA A 225 13.42 -11.43 -22.03
C ALA A 225 12.70 -10.06 -21.76
N PRO A 226 13.26 -9.11 -20.98
CA PRO A 226 14.21 -9.21 -19.86
C PRO A 226 13.84 -8.41 -18.59
N GLU A 227 14.55 -8.71 -17.51
CA GLU A 227 14.55 -8.04 -16.20
C GLU A 227 15.26 -6.68 -16.22
N VAL A 228 14.85 -5.76 -15.33
CA VAL A 228 15.62 -4.56 -14.95
C VAL A 228 15.80 -4.54 -13.43
N LYS A 229 17.06 -4.55 -13.00
CA LYS A 229 17.52 -4.33 -11.61
C LYS A 229 17.57 -2.84 -11.28
N ARG A 230 17.21 -2.46 -10.04
CA ARG A 230 17.83 -1.33 -9.32
C ARG A 230 17.89 -1.65 -7.82
N GLY A 231 19.06 -1.45 -7.23
CA GLY A 231 19.30 -1.46 -5.77
C GLY A 231 19.53 -0.04 -5.23
N GLY A 232 19.61 0.08 -3.90
CA GLY A 232 20.01 1.29 -3.18
C GLY A 232 19.53 1.35 -1.71
N GLU A 233 20.36 0.82 -0.81
CA GLU A 233 20.82 1.30 0.52
C GLU A 233 20.04 2.26 1.47
N GLU A 234 20.00 1.86 2.75
CA GLU A 234 20.08 2.57 4.07
C GLU A 234 18.91 3.51 4.52
N THR A 235 18.50 3.68 5.79
CA THR A 235 19.17 3.83 7.10
C THR A 235 18.18 3.58 8.28
N SER A 236 18.70 3.65 9.51
CA SER A 236 18.22 3.29 10.86
C SER A 236 17.08 4.10 11.51
N GLY A 237 16.26 3.38 12.30
CA GLY A 237 16.08 3.57 13.76
C GLY A 237 15.17 4.68 14.28
N TYR A 238 14.07 4.34 14.98
CA TYR A 238 13.82 4.58 16.41
C TYR A 238 12.45 4.02 16.83
N GLU A 239 12.43 3.36 17.99
CA GLU A 239 11.24 2.88 18.70
C GLU A 239 10.55 4.00 19.47
N ALA A 240 9.24 3.85 19.69
CA ALA A 240 8.57 4.30 20.90
C ALA A 240 7.32 3.43 21.12
N ASP A 241 7.26 2.93 22.34
CA ASP A 241 6.43 1.87 22.91
C ASP A 241 5.01 2.34 23.30
N GLU A 242 4.21 1.36 23.76
CA GLU A 242 2.92 1.42 24.48
C GLU A 242 1.62 1.48 23.63
N ALA A 243 0.59 0.66 23.87
CA ALA A 243 0.33 -0.37 24.87
C ALA A 243 -0.67 -1.40 24.32
N ASP A 244 -0.36 -2.66 24.58
CA ASP A 244 -1.23 -3.76 25.04
C ASP A 244 -2.74 -3.45 25.14
N ASP A 245 -3.53 -4.21 24.37
CA ASP A 245 -4.79 -4.76 24.86
C ASP A 245 -4.88 -6.17 24.25
N ASP A 246 -4.55 -7.15 25.11
CA ASP A 246 -4.72 -8.58 24.91
C ASP A 246 -6.20 -8.90 24.67
N ASP A 247 -6.51 -9.47 23.51
CA ASP A 247 -7.57 -10.47 23.39
C ASP A 247 -7.02 -11.57 22.48
N ASP A 248 -6.53 -12.63 23.14
CA ASP A 248 -6.22 -13.93 22.55
C ASP A 248 -7.51 -14.57 22.00
N GLU A 249 -7.75 -14.44 20.70
CA GLU A 249 -8.60 -15.37 19.94
C GLU A 249 -7.78 -16.01 18.82
N GLU A 250 -7.49 -17.30 19.03
CA GLU A 250 -7.13 -18.36 18.09
C GLU A 250 -6.75 -17.98 16.64
N ASP A 251 -5.56 -18.43 16.25
CA ASP A 251 -5.09 -18.63 14.87
C ASP A 251 -6.13 -19.38 14.00
N GLY A 252 -7.12 -18.64 13.49
CA GLY A 252 -7.96 -19.02 12.36
C GLY A 252 -7.50 -18.22 11.16
N GLU A 253 -7.04 -18.88 10.10
CA GLU A 253 -6.81 -18.24 8.80
C GLU A 253 -8.01 -17.33 8.48
N ASP A 254 -7.76 -16.03 8.26
CA ASP A 254 -8.77 -15.01 7.90
C ASP A 254 -9.51 -15.43 6.61
N LEU A 255 -10.50 -16.32 6.76
CA LEU A 255 -11.33 -16.81 5.68
C LEU A 255 -12.13 -15.62 5.14
N PRO A 256 -12.08 -15.30 3.83
CA PRO A 256 -12.80 -14.17 3.26
C PRO A 256 -14.29 -14.17 3.63
N THR A 257 -14.70 -13.31 4.55
CA THR A 257 -16.09 -13.25 5.02
C THR A 257 -16.96 -12.45 4.05
N LEU A 258 -18.23 -12.83 3.91
CA LEU A 258 -19.17 -12.05 3.11
C LEU A 258 -19.44 -10.71 3.79
N THR A 259 -19.08 -9.63 3.11
CA THR A 259 -19.56 -8.30 3.48
C THR A 259 -21.08 -8.23 3.31
N PRO A 260 -21.77 -7.35 4.06
CA PRO A 260 -23.23 -7.18 3.94
C PRO A 260 -23.69 -6.90 2.50
N ASP A 261 -22.88 -6.16 1.72
CA ASP A 261 -23.16 -5.84 0.32
C ASP A 261 -23.00 -7.06 -0.60
N LEU A 262 -21.99 -7.90 -0.37
CA LEU A 262 -21.78 -9.15 -1.11
C LEU A 262 -22.91 -10.16 -0.87
N LEU A 263 -23.47 -10.19 0.34
CA LEU A 263 -24.61 -11.03 0.68
C LEU A 263 -25.89 -10.58 -0.02
N GLN A 264 -26.09 -9.29 -0.20
CA GLN A 264 -27.20 -8.79 -1.01
C GLN A 264 -26.98 -9.11 -2.49
N PHE A 265 -25.75 -8.99 -2.98
CA PHE A 265 -25.39 -9.31 -4.35
C PHE A 265 -25.58 -10.81 -4.67
N SER A 266 -25.15 -11.71 -3.77
CA SER A 266 -25.26 -13.17 -3.94
C SER A 266 -26.71 -13.66 -4.02
N ARG A 267 -27.65 -12.93 -3.42
CA ARG A 267 -29.08 -13.25 -3.44
C ARG A 267 -29.78 -12.84 -4.73
N ILE A 268 -29.11 -12.11 -5.62
CA ILE A 268 -29.69 -11.75 -6.92
C ILE A 268 -29.82 -13.02 -7.77
N GLY A 269 -31.03 -13.26 -8.26
CA GLY A 269 -31.36 -14.47 -9.02
C GLY A 269 -30.53 -14.63 -10.30
N VAL A 270 -30.28 -15.89 -10.66
CA VAL A 270 -29.57 -16.27 -11.89
C VAL A 270 -30.27 -15.67 -13.12
N GLY A 271 -29.49 -15.07 -14.03
CA GLY A 271 -30.00 -14.46 -15.26
C GLY A 271 -30.64 -13.08 -15.11
N LYS A 272 -30.71 -12.52 -13.89
CA LYS A 272 -31.23 -11.16 -13.66
C LYS A 272 -30.17 -10.07 -13.86
N TYR A 273 -29.65 -9.97 -15.08
CA TYR A 273 -28.54 -9.08 -15.41
C TYR A 273 -28.81 -7.59 -15.14
N ALA A 274 -30.04 -7.13 -15.36
CA ALA A 274 -30.41 -5.74 -15.09
C ALA A 274 -30.35 -5.39 -13.59
N GLU A 275 -30.81 -6.30 -12.71
CA GLU A 275 -30.75 -6.12 -11.26
C GLU A 275 -29.29 -6.17 -10.76
N SER A 276 -28.48 -7.13 -11.23
CA SER A 276 -27.05 -7.21 -10.92
C SER A 276 -26.28 -5.96 -11.36
N TYR A 277 -26.59 -5.39 -12.54
CA TYR A 277 -25.91 -4.19 -13.04
C TYR A 277 -26.22 -2.96 -12.20
N GLN A 278 -27.49 -2.73 -11.87
CA GLN A 278 -27.89 -1.61 -11.02
C GLN A 278 -27.30 -1.73 -9.61
N PHE A 279 -27.18 -2.96 -9.09
CA PHE A 279 -26.56 -3.20 -7.80
C PHE A 279 -25.07 -2.82 -7.80
N LEU A 280 -24.33 -3.24 -8.83
CA LEU A 280 -22.90 -2.91 -8.97
C LEU A 280 -22.64 -1.42 -9.20
N GLN A 281 -23.55 -0.72 -9.87
CA GLN A 281 -23.47 0.74 -10.03
C GLN A 281 -23.62 1.48 -8.69
N LYS A 282 -24.51 0.99 -7.81
CA LYS A 282 -24.78 1.60 -6.50
C LYS A 282 -23.72 1.22 -5.46
N ASN A 283 -23.26 -0.02 -5.47
CA ASN A 283 -22.39 -0.60 -4.45
C ASN A 283 -21.06 -1.02 -5.07
N LYS A 284 -20.13 -0.06 -5.19
CA LYS A 284 -18.77 -0.32 -5.70
C LYS A 284 -17.90 -1.15 -4.73
N SER A 285 -18.29 -1.23 -3.46
CA SER A 285 -17.66 -2.07 -2.42
C SER A 285 -17.61 -3.55 -2.78
N VAL A 286 -18.54 -4.03 -3.61
CA VAL A 286 -18.65 -5.42 -4.08
C VAL A 286 -17.47 -5.83 -4.98
N LEU A 287 -16.74 -4.87 -5.56
CA LEU A 287 -15.62 -5.10 -6.48
C LEU A 287 -14.25 -5.15 -5.77
N GLY A 288 -14.24 -5.27 -4.44
CA GLY A 288 -13.01 -5.34 -3.65
C GLY A 288 -12.21 -6.63 -3.86
N PRO A 289 -10.91 -6.63 -3.54
CA PRO A 289 -10.09 -7.84 -3.54
C PRO A 289 -10.67 -8.88 -2.57
N GLY A 290 -10.74 -10.14 -2.98
CA GLY A 290 -11.31 -11.24 -2.18
C GLY A 290 -12.83 -11.41 -2.27
N ALA A 291 -13.55 -10.51 -2.96
CA ALA A 291 -15.01 -10.62 -3.16
C ALA A 291 -15.41 -11.88 -3.94
N LEU A 292 -14.62 -12.26 -4.94
CA LEU A 292 -14.83 -13.47 -5.74
C LEU A 292 -14.71 -14.73 -4.89
N ASP A 293 -13.66 -14.82 -4.06
CA ASP A 293 -13.39 -15.98 -3.20
C ASP A 293 -14.45 -16.11 -2.11
N ALA A 294 -14.85 -15.00 -1.50
CA ALA A 294 -15.95 -14.95 -0.54
C ALA A 294 -17.26 -15.51 -1.13
N LEU A 295 -17.60 -15.15 -2.37
CA LEU A 295 -18.80 -15.68 -3.05
C LEU A 295 -18.69 -17.17 -3.37
N PHE A 296 -17.50 -17.66 -3.76
CA PHE A 296 -17.30 -19.10 -3.97
C PHE A 296 -17.42 -19.90 -2.67
N MET A 297 -16.85 -19.40 -1.58
CA MET A 297 -16.98 -20.03 -0.27
C MET A 297 -18.43 -20.03 0.23
N ALA A 298 -19.17 -18.93 0.05
CA ALA A 298 -20.61 -18.93 0.35
C ALA A 298 -21.39 -19.92 -0.51
N GLY A 299 -21.03 -20.08 -1.78
CA GLY A 299 -21.60 -21.11 -2.65
C GLY A 299 -21.32 -22.53 -2.13
N TYR A 300 -20.09 -22.78 -1.68
CA TYR A 300 -19.67 -24.07 -1.12
C TYR A 300 -20.40 -24.38 0.19
N GLN A 301 -20.45 -23.42 1.13
CA GLN A 301 -21.19 -23.55 2.40
C GLN A 301 -22.70 -23.73 2.17
N ALA A 302 -23.28 -23.02 1.20
CA ALA A 302 -24.69 -23.18 0.84
C ALA A 302 -24.97 -24.60 0.32
N GLN A 303 -24.06 -25.15 -0.48
CA GLN A 303 -24.17 -26.50 -1.01
C GLN A 303 -24.00 -27.57 0.08
N LEU A 304 -23.11 -27.37 1.05
CA LEU A 304 -23.01 -28.20 2.27
C LEU A 304 -24.36 -28.22 3.03
N LYS A 305 -25.01 -27.06 3.14
CA LYS A 305 -26.35 -26.90 3.74
C LYS A 305 -27.51 -27.41 2.86
N LYS A 306 -27.21 -28.02 1.70
CA LYS A 306 -28.16 -28.51 0.69
C LYS A 306 -29.03 -27.41 0.04
N ASP A 307 -28.63 -26.15 0.11
CA ASP A 307 -29.29 -25.06 -0.63
C ASP A 307 -28.66 -24.87 -2.02
N SER A 308 -29.03 -25.77 -2.93
CA SER A 308 -28.53 -25.78 -4.30
C SER A 308 -28.95 -24.55 -5.12
N LYS A 309 -30.06 -23.90 -4.79
CA LYS A 309 -30.53 -22.71 -5.52
C LYS A 309 -29.68 -21.50 -5.19
N TYR A 310 -29.42 -21.29 -3.89
CA TYR A 310 -28.55 -20.21 -3.43
C TYR A 310 -27.10 -20.45 -3.84
N ALA A 311 -26.62 -21.69 -3.75
CA ALA A 311 -25.28 -22.07 -4.19
C ALA A 311 -25.01 -21.73 -5.68
N LEU A 312 -25.99 -22.02 -6.56
CA LEU A 312 -25.91 -21.65 -7.98
C LEU A 312 -25.93 -20.13 -8.19
N ALA A 313 -26.71 -19.39 -7.40
CA ALA A 313 -26.73 -17.93 -7.46
C ALA A 313 -25.37 -17.32 -7.05
N CYS A 314 -24.76 -17.80 -5.97
CA CYS A 314 -23.42 -17.37 -5.54
C CYS A 314 -22.37 -17.57 -6.64
N ILE A 315 -22.34 -18.76 -7.27
CA ILE A 315 -21.39 -19.05 -8.36
C ILE A 315 -21.66 -18.19 -9.59
N HIS A 316 -22.93 -17.99 -9.94
CA HIS A 316 -23.30 -17.11 -11.05
C HIS A 316 -22.78 -15.68 -10.82
N GLN A 317 -22.97 -15.14 -9.62
CA GLN A 317 -22.49 -13.80 -9.28
C GLN A 317 -20.96 -13.73 -9.18
N ALA A 318 -20.28 -14.76 -8.68
CA ALA A 318 -18.82 -14.84 -8.65
C ALA A 318 -18.21 -14.85 -10.06
N LEU A 319 -18.74 -15.69 -10.96
CA LEU A 319 -18.29 -15.76 -12.34
C LEU A 319 -18.61 -14.47 -13.11
N LEU A 320 -19.74 -13.83 -12.82
CA LEU A 320 -20.05 -12.52 -13.39
C LEU A 320 -18.96 -11.50 -13.06
N LEU A 321 -18.54 -11.40 -11.79
CA LEU A 321 -17.44 -10.51 -11.39
C LEU A 321 -16.13 -10.88 -12.08
N GLN A 322 -15.80 -12.18 -12.13
CA GLN A 322 -14.60 -12.67 -12.81
C GLN A 322 -14.55 -12.27 -14.29
N TYR A 323 -15.69 -12.36 -14.97
CA TYR A 323 -15.81 -11.94 -16.38
C TYR A 323 -15.70 -10.42 -16.51
N CYS A 324 -16.32 -9.65 -15.61
CA CYS A 324 -16.18 -8.20 -15.60
C CYS A 324 -14.72 -7.76 -15.43
N GLU A 325 -13.95 -8.43 -14.56
CA GLU A 325 -12.52 -8.15 -14.35
C GLU A 325 -11.68 -8.48 -15.59
N LYS A 326 -11.92 -9.63 -16.22
CA LYS A 326 -11.22 -10.06 -17.45
C LYS A 326 -11.43 -9.11 -18.64
N LEU A 327 -12.53 -8.36 -18.68
CA LEU A 327 -12.82 -7.39 -19.74
C LEU A 327 -12.13 -6.02 -19.54
N GLY A 328 -11.42 -5.81 -18.42
CA GLY A 328 -10.63 -4.60 -18.16
C GLY A 328 -11.42 -3.45 -17.52
N LYS A 329 -10.90 -2.21 -17.63
CA LYS A 329 -11.41 -1.03 -16.90
C LYS A 329 -12.89 -0.72 -17.15
N ASP A 330 -13.39 -0.93 -18.37
CA ASP A 330 -14.82 -0.77 -18.74
C ASP A 330 -15.59 -2.10 -18.75
N GLY A 331 -15.02 -3.14 -18.13
CA GLY A 331 -15.48 -4.52 -18.29
C GLY A 331 -16.89 -4.77 -17.77
N ILE A 332 -17.30 -4.06 -16.71
CA ILE A 332 -18.67 -4.13 -16.17
C ILE A 332 -19.67 -3.66 -17.24
N ALA A 333 -19.50 -2.45 -17.78
CA ALA A 333 -20.41 -1.91 -18.79
C ALA A 333 -20.45 -2.80 -20.05
N LEU A 334 -19.30 -3.28 -20.52
CA LEU A 334 -19.20 -4.13 -21.71
C LEU A 334 -19.82 -5.52 -21.50
N PHE A 335 -19.66 -6.13 -20.32
CA PHE A 335 -20.27 -7.41 -20.00
C PHE A 335 -21.80 -7.29 -20.00
N PHE A 336 -22.33 -6.33 -19.26
CA PHE A 336 -23.78 -6.13 -19.17
C PHE A 336 -24.39 -5.64 -20.48
N GLN A 337 -23.67 -4.87 -21.30
CA GLN A 337 -24.10 -4.52 -22.65
C GLN A 337 -24.19 -5.75 -23.56
N ARG A 338 -23.21 -6.67 -23.49
CA ARG A 338 -23.25 -7.95 -24.22
C ARG A 338 -24.35 -8.89 -23.73
N MET A 339 -24.63 -8.91 -22.43
CA MET A 339 -25.71 -9.73 -21.86
C MET A 339 -27.09 -9.13 -22.12
N SER A 340 -27.23 -7.79 -22.16
CA SER A 340 -28.50 -7.10 -22.40
C SER A 340 -28.83 -6.96 -23.88
N SER A 341 -27.84 -6.96 -24.78
CA SER A 341 -28.05 -6.90 -26.24
C SER A 341 -28.64 -8.18 -26.85
N GLY A 342 -28.99 -9.19 -26.04
CA GLY A 342 -29.69 -10.39 -26.51
C GLY A 342 -28.81 -11.35 -27.32
N ASN A 343 -27.48 -11.26 -27.20
CA ASN A 343 -26.58 -12.21 -27.86
C ASN A 343 -26.67 -13.58 -27.17
N GLN A 344 -27.58 -14.43 -27.66
CA GLN A 344 -27.85 -15.76 -27.11
C GLN A 344 -26.61 -16.66 -27.01
N LYS A 345 -25.62 -16.47 -27.90
CA LYS A 345 -24.36 -17.24 -27.84
C LYS A 345 -23.52 -16.86 -26.62
N ALA A 346 -23.42 -15.57 -26.31
CA ALA A 346 -22.64 -15.09 -25.15
C ALA A 346 -23.28 -15.54 -23.83
N GLN A 347 -24.61 -15.45 -23.73
CA GLN A 347 -25.36 -15.95 -22.57
C GLN A 347 -25.22 -17.47 -22.42
N ALA A 348 -25.30 -18.23 -23.52
CA ALA A 348 -25.16 -19.68 -23.48
C ALA A 348 -23.76 -20.13 -23.04
N VAL A 349 -22.69 -19.48 -23.52
CA VAL A 349 -21.32 -19.78 -23.09
C VAL A 349 -21.13 -19.47 -21.62
N PHE A 350 -21.58 -18.30 -21.16
CA PHE A 350 -21.48 -17.93 -19.75
C PHE A 350 -22.26 -18.87 -18.83
N MET A 351 -23.51 -19.20 -19.18
CA MET A 351 -24.31 -20.13 -18.39
C MET A 351 -23.75 -21.56 -18.39
N LYS A 352 -23.10 -21.97 -19.49
CA LYS A 352 -22.37 -23.25 -19.53
C LYS A 352 -21.25 -23.25 -18.48
N ASP A 353 -20.42 -22.21 -18.45
CA ASP A 353 -19.33 -22.08 -17.47
C ASP A 353 -19.85 -22.07 -16.02
N VAL A 354 -20.97 -21.40 -15.76
CA VAL A 354 -21.65 -21.40 -14.45
C VAL A 354 -22.05 -22.82 -14.05
N ASN A 355 -22.67 -23.56 -14.95
CA ASN A 355 -23.12 -24.92 -14.67
C ASN A 355 -21.95 -25.91 -14.50
N ASP A 356 -20.91 -25.78 -15.32
CA ASP A 356 -19.70 -26.61 -15.22
C ASP A 356 -19.02 -26.37 -13.87
N THR A 357 -18.85 -25.10 -13.48
CA THR A 357 -18.25 -24.72 -12.18
C THR A 357 -19.09 -25.19 -10.99
N TYR A 358 -20.41 -25.05 -11.07
CA TYR A 358 -21.33 -25.57 -10.05
C TYR A 358 -21.25 -27.09 -9.91
N THR A 359 -21.09 -27.80 -11.03
CA THR A 359 -20.96 -29.27 -11.02
C THR A 359 -19.66 -29.71 -10.33
N LEU A 360 -18.55 -29.05 -10.61
CA LEU A 360 -17.27 -29.31 -9.93
C LEU A 360 -17.37 -29.02 -8.42
N MET A 361 -17.98 -27.90 -8.03
CA MET A 361 -18.18 -27.57 -6.63
C MET A 361 -19.04 -28.62 -5.92
N LYS A 362 -20.11 -29.08 -6.56
CA LYS A 362 -20.97 -30.15 -6.01
C LYS A 362 -20.19 -31.45 -5.79
N GLN A 363 -19.34 -31.85 -6.74
CA GLN A 363 -18.48 -33.03 -6.60
C GLN A 363 -17.50 -32.88 -5.42
N ARG A 364 -16.91 -31.69 -5.24
CA ARG A 364 -16.01 -31.40 -4.11
C ARG A 364 -16.75 -31.48 -2.77
N VAL A 365 -17.93 -30.88 -2.66
CA VAL A 365 -18.74 -30.96 -1.43
C VAL A 365 -19.14 -32.40 -1.11
N GLU A 366 -19.46 -33.21 -2.12
CA GLU A 366 -19.77 -34.63 -1.94
C GLU A 366 -18.55 -35.44 -1.45
N ALA A 367 -17.35 -35.13 -1.96
CA ALA A 367 -16.10 -35.74 -1.50
C ALA A 367 -15.76 -35.34 -0.06
N THR A 368 -15.80 -34.05 0.27
CA THR A 368 -15.55 -33.56 1.65
C THR A 368 -16.54 -34.15 2.64
N ARG A 369 -17.82 -34.29 2.27
CA ARG A 369 -18.81 -34.95 3.12
C ARG A 369 -18.52 -36.44 3.34
N ALA A 370 -17.90 -37.11 2.37
CA ALA A 370 -17.48 -38.50 2.53
C ALA A 370 -16.26 -38.60 3.46
N GLU A 371 -15.29 -37.69 3.32
CA GLU A 371 -14.08 -37.62 4.15
C GLU A 371 -14.40 -37.25 5.62
N GLU A 372 -15.29 -36.28 5.87
CA GLU A 372 -15.76 -35.93 7.23
C GLU A 372 -16.47 -37.09 7.94
N SER A 373 -17.00 -38.05 7.19
CA SER A 373 -17.60 -39.26 7.76
C SER A 373 -16.55 -40.30 8.16
N GLU A 374 -15.33 -40.23 7.63
CA GLU A 374 -14.25 -41.19 7.86
C GLU A 374 -13.22 -40.68 8.91
N GLY A 375 -13.15 -39.38 9.16
CA GLY A 375 -12.14 -38.74 10.02
C GLY A 375 -12.62 -38.19 11.37
N ARG A 376 -13.61 -38.81 12.03
CA ARG A 376 -14.00 -38.41 13.40
C ARG A 376 -13.06 -39.03 14.42
N GLU A 377 -12.39 -38.20 15.21
CA GLU A 377 -11.69 -38.62 16.42
C GLU A 377 -12.71 -39.13 17.44
N THR A 378 -12.52 -40.36 17.92
CA THR A 378 -13.41 -41.01 18.90
C THR A 378 -12.58 -41.52 20.07
N ILE A 379 -13.05 -41.29 21.29
CA ILE A 379 -12.39 -41.80 22.49
C ILE A 379 -12.78 -43.26 22.71
N GLN A 380 -11.77 -44.12 22.83
CA GLN A 380 -11.94 -45.54 23.13
C GLN A 380 -11.19 -45.89 24.42
N LEU A 381 -11.89 -46.48 25.39
CA LEU A 381 -11.24 -47.01 26.59
C LEU A 381 -10.51 -48.30 26.24
N GLN A 382 -9.21 -48.34 26.50
CA GLN A 382 -8.34 -49.51 26.31
C GLN A 382 -7.67 -49.88 27.63
N VAL A 383 -7.30 -51.15 27.77
CA VAL A 383 -6.54 -51.64 28.94
C VAL A 383 -5.06 -51.35 28.69
N GLU A 384 -4.42 -50.54 29.55
CA GLU A 384 -3.00 -50.21 29.45
C GLU A 384 -2.10 -51.39 29.89
N ASN A 385 -0.87 -51.46 29.38
CA ASN A 385 0.10 -52.51 29.71
C ASN A 385 0.46 -52.49 31.21
N GLY A 386 -0.17 -53.37 32.00
CA GLY A 386 0.03 -53.49 33.45
C GLY A 386 -1.26 -53.69 34.25
N VAL A 387 -2.42 -53.40 33.65
CA VAL A 387 -3.75 -53.66 34.22
C VAL A 387 -4.36 -54.87 33.51
N ASN A 388 -4.95 -55.81 34.24
CA ASN A 388 -5.47 -57.05 33.62
C ASN A 388 -6.92 -56.91 33.12
N SER A 389 -7.73 -56.02 33.70
CA SER A 389 -9.09 -55.72 33.22
C SER A 389 -9.66 -54.40 33.76
N ILE A 390 -10.45 -53.71 32.93
CA ILE A 390 -11.30 -52.59 33.35
C ILE A 390 -12.67 -53.16 33.73
N SER A 391 -13.13 -52.85 34.94
CA SER A 391 -14.46 -53.25 35.43
C SER A 391 -15.27 -52.04 35.86
N PHE A 392 -16.59 -52.12 35.72
CA PHE A 392 -17.49 -51.02 36.08
C PHE A 392 -18.27 -51.35 37.36
N ASN A 393 -18.11 -50.51 38.39
CA ASN A 393 -18.80 -50.63 39.67
C ASN A 393 -19.98 -49.66 39.72
N ILE A 394 -21.19 -50.20 39.63
CA ILE A 394 -22.42 -49.42 39.55
C ILE A 394 -23.01 -49.30 40.96
N PRO A 395 -23.43 -48.10 41.40
CA PRO A 395 -24.09 -47.96 42.70
C PRO A 395 -25.42 -48.72 42.72
N GLU A 396 -25.61 -49.60 43.71
CA GLU A 396 -26.77 -50.52 43.82
C GLU A 396 -28.09 -49.84 44.27
N GLY A 397 -28.10 -48.52 44.44
CA GLY A 397 -29.32 -47.78 44.76
C GLY A 397 -29.07 -46.38 45.31
N PRO A 398 -30.14 -45.61 45.59
CA PRO A 398 -30.01 -44.32 46.24
C PRO A 398 -29.33 -44.48 47.60
N PRO A 399 -28.51 -43.49 48.01
CA PRO A 399 -27.81 -43.55 49.29
C PRO A 399 -28.82 -43.67 50.46
N PRO A 400 -28.49 -44.40 51.54
CA PRO A 400 -29.37 -44.52 52.70
C PRO A 400 -29.78 -43.14 53.26
N PRO A 401 -31.06 -42.96 53.67
CA PRO A 401 -31.55 -41.71 54.22
C PRO A 401 -30.90 -41.36 55.57
N ASP A 402 -30.90 -40.06 55.92
CA ASP A 402 -30.13 -39.48 57.02
C ASP A 402 -30.32 -40.17 58.39
N ASP A 403 -31.47 -40.83 58.58
CA ASP A 403 -31.90 -41.45 59.84
C ASP A 403 -31.53 -42.93 60.05
N ARG A 404 -30.78 -43.58 59.13
CA ARG A 404 -30.34 -44.98 59.30
C ARG A 404 -28.82 -45.06 59.50
N PRO A 405 -28.30 -45.74 60.55
CA PRO A 405 -26.87 -45.93 60.73
C PRO A 405 -26.31 -46.79 59.59
N LEU A 406 -25.19 -46.35 58.99
CA LEU A 406 -24.43 -47.17 58.05
C LEU A 406 -23.65 -48.22 58.86
N GLU A 407 -24.00 -49.49 58.73
CA GLU A 407 -23.14 -50.60 59.18
C GLU A 407 -22.10 -50.85 58.09
N ILE A 408 -20.89 -50.32 58.29
CA ILE A 408 -19.73 -50.59 57.43
C ILE A 408 -18.81 -51.51 58.21
N SER A 409 -18.62 -52.74 57.71
CA SER A 409 -17.60 -53.64 58.22
C SER A 409 -16.26 -53.29 57.56
N PHE A 410 -15.36 -52.64 58.29
CA PHE A 410 -13.98 -52.45 57.85
C PHE A 410 -13.20 -53.74 58.12
N GLU A 411 -13.11 -54.62 57.11
CA GLU A 411 -12.18 -55.76 57.18
C GLU A 411 -10.75 -55.25 56.91
N GLY A 412 -9.88 -55.33 57.92
CA GLY A 412 -8.43 -55.15 57.77
C GLY A 412 -7.84 -53.75 58.03
N VAL A 413 -8.57 -52.84 58.69
CA VAL A 413 -8.06 -51.50 59.05
C VAL A 413 -7.93 -51.37 60.57
N GLU A 414 -6.78 -50.91 61.07
CA GLU A 414 -6.58 -50.64 62.51
C GLU A 414 -7.55 -49.55 63.00
N GLU A 415 -8.00 -49.63 64.26
CA GLU A 415 -9.05 -48.76 64.86
C GLU A 415 -8.77 -47.24 64.80
N GLY A 416 -7.59 -46.80 64.35
CA GLY A 416 -7.19 -45.39 64.23
C GLY A 416 -7.36 -44.74 62.85
N GLU A 417 -7.71 -45.51 61.81
CA GLU A 417 -7.79 -45.04 60.41
C GLU A 417 -9.17 -45.23 59.77
N GLN A 418 -10.24 -45.27 60.59
CA GLN A 418 -11.59 -45.36 60.06
C GLN A 418 -12.01 -44.01 59.43
N PRO A 419 -12.37 -43.97 58.13
CA PRO A 419 -12.83 -42.75 57.48
C PRO A 419 -14.11 -42.23 58.14
N ASP A 420 -14.27 -40.90 58.19
CA ASP A 420 -15.41 -40.26 58.81
C ASP A 420 -16.72 -40.68 58.10
N LEU A 421 -17.73 -41.06 58.90
CA LEU A 421 -19.00 -41.56 58.39
C LEU A 421 -19.74 -40.50 57.55
N GLU A 422 -19.50 -39.22 57.84
CA GLU A 422 -20.07 -38.10 57.09
C GLU A 422 -19.43 -37.96 55.69
N GLU A 423 -18.12 -38.19 55.58
CA GLU A 423 -17.39 -38.13 54.30
C GLU A 423 -17.78 -39.29 53.39
N ILE A 424 -17.90 -40.51 53.93
CA ILE A 424 -18.37 -41.69 53.18
C ILE A 424 -19.78 -41.43 52.64
N ARG A 425 -20.63 -40.80 53.45
CA ARG A 425 -21.99 -40.45 53.06
C ARG A 425 -22.03 -39.40 51.96
N ALA A 426 -21.20 -38.37 52.05
CA ALA A 426 -21.07 -37.34 51.03
C ALA A 426 -20.57 -37.94 49.71
N TRP A 427 -19.61 -38.85 49.76
CA TRP A 427 -19.09 -39.58 48.61
C TRP A 427 -20.17 -40.45 47.95
N LEU A 428 -20.96 -41.20 48.72
CA LEU A 428 -22.09 -41.99 48.20
C LEU A 428 -23.17 -41.11 47.54
N LYS A 429 -23.47 -39.93 48.12
CA LYS A 429 -24.40 -38.95 47.53
C LYS A 429 -23.86 -38.40 46.20
N ARG A 430 -22.58 -38.05 46.13
CA ARG A 430 -21.92 -37.53 44.92
C ARG A 430 -21.87 -38.58 43.81
N ARG A 431 -21.49 -39.81 44.14
CA ARG A 431 -21.49 -40.96 43.23
C ARG A 431 -22.86 -41.23 42.62
N TRP A 432 -23.93 -41.16 43.42
CA TRP A 432 -25.29 -41.33 42.91
C TRP A 432 -25.75 -40.18 42.01
N ALA A 433 -25.35 -38.94 42.32
CA ALA A 433 -25.65 -37.77 41.49
C ALA A 433 -25.00 -37.88 40.10
N ILE A 434 -23.72 -38.26 40.05
CA ILE A 434 -22.98 -38.51 38.81
C ILE A 434 -23.67 -39.61 37.99
N TRP A 435 -24.02 -40.74 38.62
CA TRP A 435 -24.74 -41.83 37.94
C TRP A 435 -26.08 -41.39 37.34
N GLN A 436 -26.84 -40.53 38.02
CA GLN A 436 -28.11 -39.99 37.49
C GLN A 436 -27.91 -39.00 36.35
N GLY A 437 -26.78 -38.28 36.33
CA GLY A 437 -26.40 -37.36 35.26
C GLY A 437 -26.15 -38.05 33.92
N PHE A 438 -25.84 -39.35 33.91
CA PHE A 438 -25.54 -40.09 32.70
C PHE A 438 -26.77 -40.34 31.80
N THR A 439 -26.52 -40.29 30.49
CA THR A 439 -27.56 -40.56 29.49
C THR A 439 -28.13 -41.98 29.63
N PRO A 440 -29.40 -42.23 29.30
CA PRO A 440 -30.00 -43.57 29.42
C PRO A 440 -29.30 -44.65 28.59
N LYS A 441 -28.64 -44.26 27.48
CA LYS A 441 -27.85 -45.17 26.64
C LYS A 441 -26.57 -45.59 27.36
N LEU A 442 -25.86 -44.64 27.96
CA LEU A 442 -24.63 -44.90 28.70
C LEU A 442 -24.89 -45.74 29.97
N ARG A 443 -25.94 -45.45 30.74
CA ARG A 443 -26.32 -46.26 31.92
C ARG A 443 -26.56 -47.73 31.58
N LYS A 444 -27.28 -48.01 30.49
CA LYS A 444 -27.49 -49.39 30.01
C LYS A 444 -26.19 -50.07 29.55
N ALA A 445 -25.28 -49.31 28.95
CA ALA A 445 -23.97 -49.82 28.57
C ALA A 445 -23.14 -50.17 29.82
N LEU A 446 -23.13 -49.30 30.82
CA LEU A 446 -22.45 -49.55 32.10
C LEU A 446 -23.07 -50.72 32.87
N GLU A 447 -24.40 -50.82 32.94
CA GLU A 447 -25.15 -51.96 33.50
C GLU A 447 -24.77 -53.31 32.89
N SER A 448 -24.41 -53.30 31.59
CA SER A 448 -23.96 -54.52 30.93
C SER A 448 -22.54 -54.97 31.29
N LYS A 449 -21.79 -54.14 32.05
CA LYS A 449 -20.40 -54.36 32.46
C LYS A 449 -19.44 -54.73 31.32
N SER A 450 -19.79 -54.37 30.09
CA SER A 450 -19.05 -54.71 28.87
C SER A 450 -18.32 -53.48 28.34
N LEU A 451 -17.00 -53.54 28.29
CA LEU A 451 -16.14 -52.47 27.75
C LEU A 451 -16.51 -52.12 26.29
N GLU A 452 -16.80 -53.12 25.46
CA GLU A 452 -17.21 -52.93 24.07
C GLU A 452 -18.49 -52.10 23.93
N ARG A 453 -19.47 -52.33 24.80
CA ARG A 453 -20.74 -51.59 24.77
C ARG A 453 -20.58 -50.16 25.28
N VAL A 454 -19.70 -49.94 26.24
CA VAL A 454 -19.36 -48.59 26.73
C VAL A 454 -18.60 -47.82 25.65
N ASN A 455 -17.60 -48.44 25.03
CA ASN A 455 -16.83 -47.85 23.91
C ASN A 455 -17.72 -47.48 22.72
N LYS A 456 -18.71 -48.31 22.38
CA LYS A 456 -19.67 -47.98 21.32
C LYS A 456 -20.50 -46.72 21.63
N VAL A 457 -20.83 -46.47 22.89
CA VAL A 457 -21.54 -45.26 23.28
C VAL A 457 -20.62 -44.05 23.31
N LEU A 458 -19.34 -44.23 23.65
CA LEU A 458 -18.30 -43.20 23.58
C LEU A 458 -17.94 -42.82 22.14
N GLU A 459 -18.00 -43.77 21.19
CA GLU A 459 -17.77 -43.58 19.76
C GLU A 459 -18.87 -42.73 19.09
N ASP A 460 -20.11 -42.83 19.57
CA ASP A 460 -21.26 -42.09 19.05
C ASP A 460 -21.33 -40.62 19.55
N MET A 461 -20.47 -40.20 20.48
CA MET A 461 -20.45 -38.84 21.07
C MET A 461 -19.18 -38.06 20.70
N SER A 462 -19.21 -36.73 20.91
CA SER A 462 -18.04 -35.89 20.63
C SER A 462 -16.90 -36.15 21.63
N VAL A 463 -15.65 -35.87 21.22
CA VAL A 463 -14.45 -36.07 22.06
C VAL A 463 -14.57 -35.35 23.40
N GLU A 464 -14.97 -34.09 23.39
CA GLU A 464 -15.14 -33.28 24.62
C GLU A 464 -16.20 -33.86 25.57
N GLU A 465 -17.29 -34.40 25.02
CA GLU A 465 -18.35 -35.02 25.82
C GLU A 465 -17.90 -36.38 26.37
N ALA A 466 -17.21 -37.19 25.57
CA ALA A 466 -16.66 -38.47 25.99
C ALA A 466 -15.58 -38.31 27.08
N GLU A 467 -14.71 -37.31 26.99
CA GLU A 467 -13.72 -36.99 28.02
C GLU A 467 -14.37 -36.64 29.36
N LYS A 468 -15.38 -35.75 29.33
CA LYS A 468 -16.15 -35.38 30.53
C LYS A 468 -16.83 -36.58 31.16
N VAL A 469 -17.44 -37.43 30.33
CA VAL A 469 -18.10 -38.67 30.77
C VAL A 469 -17.09 -39.62 31.41
N VAL A 470 -15.90 -39.80 30.83
CA VAL A 470 -14.85 -40.66 31.39
C VAL A 470 -14.30 -40.09 32.71
N ALA A 471 -14.11 -38.77 32.79
CA ALA A 471 -13.70 -38.08 34.02
C ALA A 471 -14.75 -38.26 35.13
N ASP A 472 -16.03 -38.07 34.82
CA ASP A 472 -17.15 -38.30 35.75
C ASP A 472 -17.21 -39.77 36.22
N MET A 473 -16.93 -40.72 35.32
CA MET A 473 -16.86 -42.14 35.67
C MET A 473 -15.70 -42.47 36.61
N GLN A 474 -14.57 -41.77 36.49
CA GLN A 474 -13.43 -41.90 37.39
C GLN A 474 -13.71 -41.22 38.75
N GLU A 475 -14.25 -40.01 38.76
CA GLU A 475 -14.62 -39.27 39.98
C GLU A 475 -15.70 -40.00 40.79
N GLY A 476 -16.69 -40.58 40.10
CA GLY A 476 -17.74 -41.39 40.71
C GLY A 476 -17.27 -42.77 41.20
N GLY A 477 -16.00 -43.14 41.00
CA GLY A 477 -15.49 -44.48 41.31
C GLY A 477 -16.24 -45.60 40.57
N ILE A 478 -16.80 -45.28 39.40
CA ILE A 478 -17.57 -46.21 38.57
C ILE A 478 -16.61 -47.03 37.70
N LEU A 479 -15.45 -46.47 37.34
CA LEU A 479 -14.40 -47.14 36.58
C LEU A 479 -13.32 -47.66 37.54
N ASN A 480 -13.03 -48.96 37.50
CA ASN A 480 -12.06 -49.62 38.37
C ASN A 480 -11.00 -50.39 37.56
N PHE A 481 -9.73 -50.23 37.96
CA PHE A 481 -8.57 -50.89 37.37
C PHE A 481 -8.06 -51.96 38.34
N ALA A 482 -8.04 -53.23 37.93
CA ALA A 482 -7.50 -54.30 38.76
C ALA A 482 -6.01 -54.57 38.42
N GLU A 483 -5.11 -54.29 39.36
CA GLU A 483 -3.69 -54.70 39.35
C GLU A 483 -3.49 -56.00 40.16
N GLU A 484 -2.63 -56.91 39.70
CA GLU A 484 -2.39 -58.21 40.35
C GLU A 484 -1.26 -58.10 41.41
N GLY A 485 -1.61 -58.28 42.69
CA GLY A 485 -0.64 -58.59 43.75
C GLY A 485 -0.85 -57.84 45.06
N ILE A 486 -1.32 -58.55 46.10
CA ILE A 486 -1.30 -58.04 47.48
C ILE A 486 0.16 -57.83 47.88
N ARG A 487 0.54 -56.57 48.13
CA ARG A 487 1.89 -56.18 48.55
C ARG A 487 2.03 -56.42 50.06
N ASP A 488 2.65 -57.53 50.44
CA ASP A 488 2.90 -57.88 51.85
C ASP A 488 4.01 -56.97 52.42
N GLU A 489 3.60 -55.97 53.21
CA GLU A 489 4.46 -54.99 53.89
C GLU A 489 5.04 -55.51 55.22
N THR A 490 4.80 -56.77 55.59
CA THR A 490 5.35 -57.33 56.84
C THR A 490 6.88 -57.37 56.81
N PRO A 491 7.55 -57.29 57.97
CA PRO A 491 9.01 -57.35 58.06
C PRO A 491 9.61 -58.60 57.39
N ALA A 492 8.85 -59.71 57.37
CA ALA A 492 9.23 -60.94 56.68
C ALA A 492 9.24 -60.79 55.14
N GLY A 493 8.26 -60.07 54.57
CA GLY A 493 8.19 -59.76 53.14
C GLY A 493 9.31 -58.81 52.70
N LYS A 494 9.66 -57.81 53.52
CA LYS A 494 10.80 -56.90 53.25
C LYS A 494 12.15 -57.62 53.28
N ALA A 495 12.38 -58.51 54.25
CA ALA A 495 13.63 -59.26 54.36
C ALA A 495 13.86 -60.25 53.19
N ALA A 496 12.80 -60.89 52.69
CA ALA A 496 12.89 -61.79 51.54
C ALA A 496 13.31 -61.06 50.24
N ARG A 497 12.92 -59.79 50.11
CA ARG A 497 13.27 -58.96 48.94
C ARG A 497 14.72 -58.49 48.97
N GLU A 498 15.23 -58.11 50.15
CA GLU A 498 16.63 -57.69 50.32
C GLU A 498 17.61 -58.86 50.15
N ALA A 499 17.23 -60.07 50.56
CA ALA A 499 18.04 -61.27 50.34
C ALA A 499 18.08 -61.72 48.86
N GLY A 500 17.04 -61.42 48.07
CA GLY A 500 17.00 -61.71 46.64
C GLY A 500 17.85 -60.76 45.78
N ALA A 501 18.11 -59.54 46.27
CA ALA A 501 18.87 -58.53 45.52
C ALA A 501 20.40 -58.66 45.66
N SER A 502 20.91 -59.35 46.69
CA SER A 502 22.35 -59.52 46.91
C SER A 502 22.96 -60.76 46.25
N ALA A 503 22.16 -61.57 45.55
CA ALA A 503 22.62 -62.76 44.82
C ALA A 503 22.77 -62.53 43.30
N SER A 504 22.71 -61.27 42.85
CA SER A 504 22.89 -60.88 41.45
C SER A 504 23.80 -59.65 41.31
N ALA A 505 24.97 -59.72 41.94
CA ALA A 505 26.13 -58.86 41.64
C ALA A 505 27.32 -59.73 41.22
#